data_AF-A0A5J4FAQ6-F1
#
_entry.id   AF-A0A5J4FAQ6-F1
#
_cell.length_a   1.000
_cell.length_b   1.000
_cell.length_c   1.000
_cell.angle_alpha   90.00
_cell.angle_beta   90.00
_cell.angle_gamma   90.00
#
_symmetry.space_group_name_H-M   'P 1'
#
loop_
_entity.id
_entity.type
_entity.pdbx_description
1 polymer ?
#
loop_
_entity_poly.entity_id
_entity_poly.type
_entity_poly.pdbx_seq_one_letter_code
_entity_poly.pdbx_strand_id
1 'polypeptide(L)'
;MANKRIACCLLIGSDRDYQIWVTQDATPLLRKAIITYKTLPGSPQYTAILSDWNFKPSTPADTFTFQPGSESIGIELLPPRDNQSPP
;
A
#
# COMPACT_ATOMS: atom_id res chain seq x y z
N MET A 1 19.12 -24.05 -5.21
CA MET A 1 18.22 -22.88 -5.01
C MET A 1 17.67 -22.96 -3.60
N ALA A 2 17.94 -21.97 -2.75
CA ALA A 2 17.46 -22.00 -1.37
C ALA A 2 15.98 -21.60 -1.31
N ASN A 3 15.13 -22.42 -0.68
CA ASN A 3 13.74 -22.06 -0.39
C ASN A 3 13.72 -20.89 0.60
N LYS A 4 13.43 -19.68 0.12
CA LYS A 4 13.18 -18.53 1.00
C LYS A 4 11.86 -18.74 1.72
N ARG A 5 11.90 -18.77 3.05
CA ARG A 5 10.70 -18.81 3.90
C ARG A 5 10.04 -17.44 3.92
N ILE A 6 8.71 -17.42 3.94
CA ILE A 6 7.88 -16.21 3.99
C ILE A 6 6.94 -16.35 5.17
N ALA A 7 6.87 -15.31 6.00
CA ALA A 7 5.88 -15.18 7.06
C ALA A 7 4.70 -14.32 6.57
N CYS A 8 3.49 -14.66 7.00
CA CYS A 8 2.30 -13.83 6.80
C CYS A 8 1.90 -13.22 8.15
N CYS A 9 1.84 -11.89 8.21
CA CYS A 9 1.29 -11.14 9.32
C CYS A 9 -0.15 -10.74 8.99
N LEU A 10 -1.09 -11.06 9.87
CA LEU A 10 -2.49 -10.66 9.78
C LEU A 10 -2.76 -9.56 10.80
N LEU A 11 -3.24 -8.41 10.34
CA LEU A 11 -3.67 -7.29 11.16
C LEU A 11 -5.18 -7.15 10.97
N ILE A 12 -5.93 -7.27 12.08
CA ILE A 12 -7.39 -7.20 12.08
C ILE A 12 -7.81 -5.81 12.58
N GLY A 13 -8.53 -5.06 11.74
CA GLY A 13 -9.12 -3.78 12.11
C GLY A 13 -10.62 -3.88 12.37
N SER A 14 -11.30 -2.77 12.68
CA SER A 14 -12.77 -2.73 12.72
C SER A 14 -13.36 -2.92 11.33
N ASP A 15 -12.91 -2.12 10.37
CA ASP A 15 -13.54 -2.01 9.05
C ASP A 15 -12.70 -2.67 7.94
N ARG A 16 -11.41 -2.92 8.21
CA ARG A 16 -10.47 -3.47 7.22
C ARG A 16 -9.48 -4.43 7.86
N ASP A 17 -9.09 -5.46 7.11
CA ASP A 17 -8.01 -6.38 7.50
C ASP A 17 -6.83 -6.25 6.53
N TYR A 18 -5.62 -6.45 7.06
CA TYR A 18 -4.39 -6.40 6.29
C TYR A 18 -3.65 -7.74 6.41
N GLN A 19 -3.23 -8.28 5.27
CA GLN A 19 -2.30 -9.40 5.23
C GLN A 19 -0.99 -8.94 4.60
N ILE A 20 0.14 -9.22 5.27
CA ILE A 20 1.46 -8.73 4.87
C ILE A 20 2.42 -9.91 4.84
N TRP A 21 3.07 -10.14 3.68
CA TRP A 21 4.04 -11.22 3.52
C TRP A 21 5.46 -10.68 3.50
N VAL A 22 6.29 -11.19 4.41
CA VAL A 22 7.68 -10.75 4.58
C VAL A 22 8.62 -11.95 4.49
N THR A 23 9.74 -11.82 3.78
CA THR A 23 10.77 -12.86 3.76
C THR A 23 11.43 -13.00 5.14
N GLN A 24 11.83 -14.22 5.51
CA GLN A 24 12.49 -14.53 6.78
C GLN A 24 14.02 -14.70 6.62
N ASP A 25 14.62 -14.02 5.64
CA ASP A 25 16.07 -13.91 5.49
C ASP A 25 16.63 -12.76 6.36
N ALA A 26 17.95 -12.64 6.43
CA ALA A 26 18.63 -11.65 7.26
C ALA A 26 18.22 -10.19 6.93
N THR A 27 17.78 -9.95 5.69
CA THR A 27 17.19 -8.68 5.26
C THR A 27 15.74 -8.94 4.89
N PRO A 28 14.79 -8.77 5.81
CA PRO A 28 13.38 -9.06 5.55
C PRO A 28 12.81 -8.10 4.50
N LEU A 29 12.16 -8.66 3.48
CA LEU A 29 11.59 -7.91 2.37
C LEU A 29 10.08 -8.12 2.31
N LEU A 30 9.34 -7.03 2.23
CA LEU A 30 7.91 -7.06 1.94
C LEU A 30 7.70 -7.56 0.50
N ARG A 31 6.89 -8.60 0.34
CA ARG A 31 6.61 -9.24 -0.97
C ARG A 31 5.19 -9.08 -1.44
N LYS A 32 4.26 -8.99 -0.51
CA LYS A 32 2.84 -8.85 -0.81
C LYS A 32 2.13 -8.13 0.32
N ALA A 33 1.15 -7.31 -0.04
CA ALA A 33 0.17 -6.76 0.89
C ALA A 33 -1.23 -6.97 0.30
N ILE A 34 -2.19 -7.39 1.13
CA ILE A 34 -3.62 -7.40 0.79
C ILE A 34 -4.34 -6.51 1.80
N ILE A 35 -5.22 -5.64 1.30
CA ILE A 35 -6.20 -4.91 2.08
C ILE A 35 -7.57 -5.51 1.77
N THR A 36 -8.29 -5.95 2.80
CA THR A 36 -9.68 -6.41 2.68
C THR A 36 -10.59 -5.41 3.37
N TYR A 37 -11.56 -4.85 2.66
CA TYR A 37 -12.53 -3.92 3.22
C TYR A 37 -13.76 -4.71 3.64
N LYS A 38 -14.05 -4.79 4.94
CA LYS A 38 -15.06 -5.72 5.49
C LYS A 38 -16.48 -5.17 5.44
N THR A 39 -16.61 -3.85 5.42
CA THR A 39 -17.90 -3.15 5.56
C THR A 39 -18.52 -2.79 4.22
N LEU A 40 -17.79 -2.94 3.11
CA LEU A 40 -18.34 -2.69 1.78
C LEU A 40 -19.07 -3.90 1.20
N PRO A 41 -20.05 -3.63 0.32
CA PRO A 41 -20.67 -4.68 -0.49
C PRO A 41 -19.62 -5.52 -1.24
N GLY A 42 -19.64 -6.82 -1.01
CA GLY A 42 -18.74 -7.78 -1.68
C GLY A 42 -17.33 -7.85 -1.09
N SER A 43 -17.06 -7.15 0.00
CA SER A 43 -15.78 -7.18 0.74
C SER A 43 -14.53 -7.10 -0.14
N PRO A 44 -14.35 -6.01 -0.92
CA PRO A 44 -13.34 -5.95 -1.95
C PRO A 44 -11.93 -6.08 -1.38
N GLN A 45 -11.05 -6.69 -2.19
CA GLN A 45 -9.66 -6.91 -1.86
C GLN A 45 -8.75 -6.20 -2.86
N TYR A 46 -7.77 -5.48 -2.33
CA TYR A 46 -6.71 -4.85 -3.11
C TYR A 46 -5.39 -5.54 -2.78
N THR A 47 -4.68 -5.97 -3.83
CA THR A 47 -3.42 -6.69 -3.69
C THR A 47 -2.28 -5.91 -4.32
N ALA A 48 -1.19 -5.73 -3.58
CA ALA A 48 0.09 -5.26 -4.10
C ALA A 48 1.10 -6.40 -4.04
N ILE A 49 1.83 -6.63 -5.12
CA ILE A 49 3.00 -7.53 -5.20
C ILE A 49 4.24 -6.67 -5.37
N LEU A 50 5.24 -6.86 -4.50
CA LEU A 50 6.43 -6.02 -4.43
C LEU A 50 7.69 -6.83 -4.76
N SER A 51 8.39 -6.39 -5.81
CA SER A 51 9.65 -6.95 -6.29
C SER A 51 10.72 -5.88 -6.42
N ASP A 52 11.94 -6.29 -6.78
CA ASP A 52 13.01 -5.39 -7.25
C ASP A 52 13.41 -4.26 -6.28
N TRP A 53 13.39 -4.58 -4.99
CA TRP A 53 13.82 -3.67 -3.93
C TRP A 53 15.24 -3.14 -4.15
N ASN A 54 15.38 -1.82 -4.19
CA ASN A 54 16.67 -1.12 -4.18
C ASN A 54 16.82 -0.32 -2.87
N PHE A 55 17.71 -0.77 -1.98
CA PHE A 55 18.01 -0.11 -0.70
C PHE A 55 19.13 0.93 -0.77
N LYS A 56 19.68 1.16 -1.96
CA LYS A 56 20.65 2.23 -2.23
C LYS A 56 20.25 2.98 -3.49
N PRO A 57 19.02 3.52 -3.56
CA PRO A 57 18.60 4.26 -4.73
C PRO A 57 19.34 5.60 -4.77
N SER A 58 19.69 6.06 -5.97
CA SER A 58 20.04 7.45 -6.20
C SER A 58 18.75 8.17 -6.60
N THR A 59 18.20 8.99 -5.71
CA THR A 59 16.95 9.71 -5.93
C THR A 59 17.22 11.21 -5.96
N PRO A 60 16.86 11.92 -7.04
CA PRO A 60 16.86 13.39 -7.09
C PRO A 60 16.05 14.00 -5.93
N ALA A 61 16.45 15.20 -5.48
CA ALA A 61 15.80 15.88 -4.35
C ALA A 61 14.31 16.20 -4.61
N ASP A 62 13.92 16.31 -5.87
CA ASP A 62 12.58 16.64 -6.34
C ASP A 62 11.72 15.40 -6.68
N THR A 63 12.19 14.17 -6.43
CA THR A 63 11.47 12.92 -6.72
C THR A 63 10.03 12.91 -6.19
N PHE A 64 9.80 13.52 -5.03
CA PHE A 64 8.48 13.60 -4.38
C PHE A 64 7.83 14.98 -4.50
N THR A 65 8.33 15.83 -5.38
CA THR A 65 7.72 17.14 -5.67
C THR A 65 6.74 16.98 -6.82
N PHE A 66 5.45 17.18 -6.52
CA PHE A 66 4.43 17.25 -7.56
C PHE A 66 4.61 18.54 -8.37
N GLN A 67 4.84 18.39 -9.68
CA GLN A 67 4.92 19.49 -10.64
C GLN A 67 3.71 19.40 -11.57
N PRO A 68 2.71 20.28 -11.41
CA PRO A 68 1.54 20.25 -12.27
C PRO A 68 1.93 20.59 -13.71
N GLY A 69 1.31 19.92 -14.68
CA GLY A 69 1.39 20.33 -16.09
C GLY A 69 0.70 21.67 -16.32
N SER A 70 1.04 22.37 -17.42
CA SER A 70 0.54 23.73 -17.70
C SER A 70 -0.98 23.86 -17.71
N GLU A 71 -1.67 22.81 -18.16
CA GLU A 71 -3.15 22.77 -18.24
C GLU A 71 -3.80 22.17 -16.98
N SER A 72 -3.03 21.93 -15.91
CA SER A 72 -3.57 21.37 -14.68
C SER A 72 -4.37 22.44 -13.95
N ILE A 73 -5.63 22.11 -13.63
CA ILE A 73 -6.46 22.94 -12.76
C ILE A 73 -6.44 22.37 -11.34
N GLY A 74 -6.26 23.24 -10.34
CA GLY A 74 -6.39 22.86 -8.95
C GLY A 74 -7.85 22.52 -8.64
N ILE A 75 -8.08 21.37 -8.00
CA ILE A 75 -9.39 21.00 -7.46
C ILE A 75 -9.42 21.25 -5.96
N GLU A 76 -10.55 21.75 -5.46
CA GLU A 76 -10.77 21.85 -4.02
C GLU A 76 -10.95 20.44 -3.43
N LEU A 77 -10.13 20.12 -2.43
CA LEU A 77 -10.32 18.90 -1.64
C LEU A 77 -11.41 19.16 -0.60
N LEU A 78 -12.60 18.61 -0.85
CA LEU A 78 -13.68 18.67 0.11
C LEU A 78 -13.31 17.83 1.35
N PRO A 79 -13.69 18.26 2.57
CA PRO A 79 -13.57 17.42 3.74
C PRO A 79 -14.35 16.11 3.53
N PRO A 80 -13.93 15.00 4.18
CA PRO A 80 -14.75 13.80 4.23
C PRO A 80 -16.15 14.20 4.68
N ARG A 81 -17.18 13.82 3.93
CA ARG A 81 -18.55 14.03 4.40
C ARG A 81 -18.70 13.24 5.69
N ASP A 82 -19.23 13.85 6.74
CA ASP A 82 -19.44 13.25 8.07
C ASP A 82 -20.17 11.89 8.03
N ASN A 83 -20.82 11.57 6.90
CA ASN A 83 -21.66 10.40 6.67
C ASN A 83 -21.11 9.43 5.60
N GLN A 84 -19.89 9.62 5.11
CA GLN A 84 -19.22 8.63 4.28
C GLN A 84 -18.21 7.88 5.15
N SER A 85 -18.68 6.78 5.74
CA SER A 85 -17.77 5.72 6.17
C SER A 85 -16.81 5.44 5.00
N PRO A 86 -15.51 5.34 5.25
CA PRO A 86 -14.57 5.05 4.19
C PRO A 86 -15.08 3.83 3.41
N PRO A 87 -14.97 3.82 2.06
CA PRO A 87 -15.09 2.56 1.37
C PRO A 87 -14.13 1.59 2.06
#